data_AF-A0A7S4Q8L5-F1
#
_entry.id   AF-A0A7S4Q8L5-F1
#
_cell.length_a   1.000
_cell.length_b   1.000
_cell.length_c   1.000
_cell.angle_alpha   90.00
_cell.angle_beta   90.00
_cell.angle_gamma   90.00
#
_symmetry.space_group_name_H-M   'P 1'
#
loop_
_entity.id
_entity.type
_entity.pdbx_description
1 polymer ?
#
loop_
_entity_poly.entity_id
_entity_poly.type
_entity_poly.pdbx_seq_one_letter_code
_entity_poly.pdbx_strand_id
1 'polypeptide(L)'
;LKLPRCALRPPPAMAAPAVPQLECAICFDALAPGAATPLPCDCRATYCHGCWDRALAASAVVRGQAACPSCRCPLLVSFDAHEGRVRVERASRRRPLCEKGEEAESAGAADQAEGCAESGRNWRRRLYAQAKPAQVRLLREHGSAVAGGQCGDPGSQASHLRPEDPPCACGGRLVRLTMEERIARYLATQERSQARRMSLERLARRPPIRCDLCDRKVDPGGVVWSCDSGRRTILHTASYDVCEPCFVYYVEASGDSNRAVGSSPQEEVGPGIDTEG
;
A
#
# COMPACT_ATOMS: atom_id res chain seq x y z
N LEU A 1 -63.72 25.23 44.27
CA LEU A 1 -63.64 25.24 42.79
C LEU A 1 -62.16 25.23 42.40
N LYS A 2 -61.59 24.06 42.05
CA LYS A 2 -60.21 23.92 41.56
C LYS A 2 -60.22 24.21 40.06
N LEU A 3 -59.53 25.27 39.62
CA LEU A 3 -59.34 25.53 38.19
C LEU A 3 -58.40 24.48 37.59
N PRO A 4 -58.70 23.93 36.39
CA PRO A 4 -57.81 23.01 35.71
C PRO A 4 -56.55 23.74 35.24
N ARG A 5 -55.38 23.18 35.58
CA ARG A 5 -54.09 23.64 35.06
C ARG A 5 -54.08 23.44 33.54
N CYS A 6 -54.12 24.53 32.77
CA CYS A 6 -53.79 24.52 31.35
C CYS A 6 -52.35 24.01 31.19
N ALA A 7 -52.21 22.78 30.69
CA ALA A 7 -50.93 22.24 30.26
C ALA A 7 -50.48 23.03 29.02
N LEU A 8 -49.55 23.96 29.21
CA LEU A 8 -48.86 24.63 28.11
C LEU A 8 -48.15 23.56 27.28
N ARG A 9 -48.61 23.39 26.04
CA ARG A 9 -48.00 22.48 25.06
C ARG A 9 -46.60 23.03 24.75
N PRO A 10 -45.52 22.24 24.91
CA PRO A 10 -44.17 22.71 24.59
C PRO A 10 -44.12 23.15 23.11
N PRO A 11 -43.39 24.23 22.79
CA PRO A 11 -43.24 24.68 21.42
C PRO A 11 -42.67 23.54 20.56
N PRO A 12 -43.08 23.44 19.28
CA PRO A 12 -42.53 22.44 18.39
C PRO A 12 -41.02 22.61 18.32
N ALA A 13 -40.28 21.54 18.62
CA ALA A 13 -38.83 21.53 18.51
C ALA A 13 -38.45 21.99 17.10
N MET A 14 -37.73 23.11 17.00
CA MET A 14 -37.22 23.60 15.72
C MET A 14 -36.36 22.48 15.12
N ALA A 15 -36.76 21.98 13.96
CA ALA A 15 -36.00 20.95 13.25
C ALA A 15 -34.56 21.45 13.08
N ALA A 16 -33.61 20.67 13.59
CA ALA A 16 -32.20 20.96 13.39
C ALA A 16 -31.94 21.11 11.88
N PRO A 17 -31.11 22.08 11.45
CA PRO A 17 -30.82 22.29 10.03
C PRO A 17 -30.29 20.98 9.44
N ALA A 18 -30.88 20.56 8.33
CA ALA A 18 -30.45 19.36 7.62
C ALA A 18 -28.98 19.54 7.20
N VAL A 19 -28.09 18.78 7.81
CA VAL A 19 -26.68 18.75 7.42
C VAL A 19 -26.63 18.16 6.01
N PRO A 20 -26.05 18.86 5.01
CA PRO A 20 -25.95 18.33 3.67
C PRO A 20 -25.17 17.02 3.70
N GLN A 21 -25.80 15.96 3.21
CA GLN A 21 -25.16 14.65 3.10
C GLN A 21 -24.09 14.74 2.00
N LEU A 22 -22.84 14.49 2.35
CA LEU A 22 -21.76 14.39 1.38
C LEU A 22 -21.84 13.02 0.71
N GLU A 23 -21.60 12.95 -0.60
CA GLU A 23 -21.58 11.70 -1.35
C GLU A 23 -20.22 11.50 -2.01
N CYS A 24 -19.80 10.24 -2.17
CA CYS A 24 -18.58 9.92 -2.89
C CYS A 24 -18.78 10.13 -4.40
N ALA A 25 -17.93 10.93 -5.05
CA ALA A 25 -18.01 11.21 -6.47
C ALA A 25 -17.67 10.00 -7.39
N ILE A 26 -17.29 8.85 -6.84
CA ILE A 26 -16.98 7.62 -7.59
C ILE A 26 -18.01 6.53 -7.35
N CYS A 27 -18.31 6.18 -6.09
CA CYS A 27 -19.27 5.13 -5.77
C CYS A 27 -20.68 5.65 -5.48
N PHE A 28 -20.88 6.96 -5.35
CA PHE A 28 -22.14 7.61 -5.00
C PHE A 28 -22.72 7.23 -3.63
N ASP A 29 -21.94 6.53 -2.79
CA ASP A 29 -22.35 6.23 -1.41
C ASP A 29 -22.31 7.49 -0.54
N ALA A 30 -23.27 7.59 0.38
CA ALA A 30 -23.30 8.63 1.40
C ALA A 30 -22.10 8.51 2.36
N LEU A 31 -21.49 9.64 2.69
CA LEU A 31 -20.35 9.75 3.57
C LEU A 31 -20.78 10.29 4.93
N ALA A 32 -20.38 9.58 5.99
CA ALA A 32 -20.50 10.10 7.34
C ALA A 32 -19.69 11.41 7.49
N PRO A 33 -20.09 12.32 8.40
CA PRO A 33 -19.30 13.50 8.71
C PRO A 33 -17.85 13.12 9.05
N GLY A 34 -16.88 13.74 8.35
CA GLY A 34 -15.45 13.44 8.52
C GLY A 34 -14.92 12.22 7.76
N ALA A 35 -15.77 11.43 7.10
CA ALA A 35 -15.33 10.28 6.29
C ALA A 35 -14.82 10.68 4.88
N ALA A 36 -15.06 11.92 4.47
CA ALA A 36 -14.55 12.45 3.22
C ALA A 36 -13.03 12.63 3.28
N THR A 37 -12.34 12.14 2.24
CA THR A 37 -10.88 12.26 2.17
C THR A 37 -10.47 13.70 1.87
N PRO A 38 -9.61 14.34 2.69
CA PRO A 38 -9.11 15.66 2.40
C PRO A 38 -8.25 15.64 1.14
N LEU A 39 -8.54 16.54 0.19
CA LEU A 39 -7.78 16.64 -1.04
C LEU A 39 -6.64 17.65 -0.90
N PRO A 40 -5.42 17.34 -1.34
CA PRO A 40 -4.30 18.29 -1.30
C PRO A 40 -4.36 19.35 -2.42
N CYS A 41 -5.45 19.37 -3.20
CA CYS A 41 -5.66 20.28 -4.33
C CYS A 41 -7.00 21.01 -4.19
N ASP A 42 -7.25 22.02 -5.01
CA ASP A 42 -8.43 22.90 -4.89
C ASP A 42 -9.74 22.28 -5.42
N CYS A 43 -9.77 20.96 -5.61
CA CYS A 43 -10.97 20.25 -6.05
C CYS A 43 -12.01 20.21 -4.93
N ARG A 44 -13.28 20.42 -5.31
CA ARG A 44 -14.43 20.36 -4.40
C ARG A 44 -15.14 19.00 -4.37
N ALA A 45 -14.68 18.04 -5.18
CA ALA A 45 -15.23 16.70 -5.19
C ALA A 45 -14.90 15.97 -3.88
N THR A 46 -15.83 15.17 -3.39
CA THR A 46 -15.69 14.36 -2.18
C THR A 46 -15.51 12.89 -2.53
N TYR A 47 -14.64 12.20 -1.80
CA TYR A 47 -14.36 10.78 -2.02
C TYR A 47 -14.30 10.03 -0.69
N CYS A 48 -14.83 8.81 -0.66
CA CYS A 48 -14.46 7.88 0.40
C CYS A 48 -12.98 7.48 0.24
N HIS A 49 -12.34 7.09 1.36
CA HIS A 49 -10.93 6.69 1.38
C HIS A 49 -10.62 5.59 0.35
N GLY A 50 -11.46 4.57 0.25
CA GLY A 50 -11.25 3.43 -0.65
C GLY A 50 -11.30 3.78 -2.15
N CYS A 51 -12.21 4.68 -2.56
CA CYS A 51 -12.28 5.15 -3.94
C CYS A 51 -11.12 6.08 -4.27
N TRP A 52 -10.74 6.96 -3.35
CA TRP A 52 -9.58 7.84 -3.51
C TRP A 52 -8.29 7.05 -3.69
N ASP A 53 -7.98 6.14 -2.77
CA ASP A 53 -6.77 5.34 -2.77
C ASP A 53 -6.65 4.47 -4.03
N ARG A 54 -7.76 3.84 -4.45
CA ARG A 54 -7.81 3.06 -5.69
C ARG A 54 -7.55 3.91 -6.92
N ALA A 55 -8.10 5.13 -6.97
CA ALA A 55 -7.90 6.02 -8.10
C ALA A 55 -6.47 6.56 -8.16
N LEU A 56 -5.84 6.84 -7.00
CA LEU A 56 -4.41 7.11 -6.91
C LEU A 56 -3.59 5.94 -7.46
N ALA A 57 -3.84 4.73 -6.98
CA ALA A 57 -3.15 3.52 -7.42
C ALA A 57 -3.26 3.33 -8.93
N ALA A 58 -4.48 3.45 -9.47
CA ALA A 58 -4.73 3.32 -10.91
C ALA A 58 -3.96 4.38 -11.72
N SER A 59 -4.01 5.66 -11.31
CA SER A 59 -3.28 6.72 -12.01
C SER A 59 -1.77 6.50 -11.98
N ALA A 60 -1.23 6.03 -10.85
CA ALA A 60 0.19 5.75 -10.70
C ALA A 60 0.66 4.57 -11.55
N VAL A 61 -0.17 3.54 -11.73
CA VAL A 61 0.10 2.42 -12.65
C VAL A 61 0.04 2.88 -14.11
N VAL A 62 -0.99 3.63 -14.49
CA VAL A 62 -1.21 4.03 -15.89
C VAL A 62 -0.23 5.11 -16.35
N ARG A 63 0.08 6.09 -15.50
CA ARG A 63 0.86 7.28 -15.86
C ARG A 63 2.26 7.31 -15.25
N GLY A 64 2.60 6.34 -14.40
CA GLY A 64 3.84 6.36 -13.63
C GLY A 64 3.84 7.41 -12.50
N GLN A 65 2.71 8.07 -12.23
CA GLN A 65 2.57 9.06 -11.16
C GLN A 65 1.12 9.11 -10.65
N ALA A 66 0.96 9.21 -9.32
CA ALA A 66 -0.34 9.41 -8.70
C ALA A 66 -0.92 10.78 -9.07
N ALA A 67 -2.21 10.84 -9.37
CA ALA A 67 -2.90 12.06 -9.76
C ALA A 67 -4.30 12.12 -9.16
N CYS A 68 -4.77 13.35 -8.89
CA CYS A 68 -6.15 13.57 -8.44
C CYS A 68 -7.15 13.09 -9.52
N PRO A 69 -8.21 12.32 -9.19
CA PRO A 69 -9.20 11.85 -10.17
C PRO A 69 -10.02 12.98 -10.80
N SER A 70 -10.18 14.12 -10.09
CA SER A 70 -10.88 15.30 -10.61
C SER A 70 -10.01 16.15 -11.52
N CYS A 71 -9.02 16.87 -10.98
CA CYS A 71 -8.23 17.83 -11.75
C CYS A 71 -7.01 17.21 -12.44
N ARG A 72 -6.71 15.93 -12.17
CA ARG A 72 -5.54 15.23 -12.72
C ARG A 72 -4.20 15.88 -12.36
N CYS A 73 -4.16 16.78 -11.37
CA CYS A 73 -2.90 17.35 -10.93
C CYS A 73 -2.01 16.25 -10.34
N PRO A 74 -0.69 16.32 -10.59
CA PRO A 74 0.25 15.36 -10.02
C PRO A 74 0.28 15.46 -8.50
N LEU A 75 0.38 14.31 -7.85
CA LEU A 75 0.44 14.17 -6.40
C LEU A 75 1.73 13.44 -6.00
N LEU A 76 2.34 13.90 -4.93
CA LEU A 76 3.44 13.22 -4.26
C LEU A 76 2.87 12.30 -3.21
N VAL A 77 3.20 11.01 -3.31
CA VAL A 77 2.80 10.01 -2.33
C VAL A 77 4.03 9.62 -1.52
N SER A 78 3.91 9.71 -0.20
CA SER A 78 4.91 9.24 0.75
C SER A 78 4.25 8.39 1.82
N PHE A 79 5.03 7.59 2.53
CA PHE A 79 4.56 6.82 3.67
C PHE A 79 5.26 7.29 4.94
N ASP A 80 4.47 7.64 5.95
CA ASP A 80 4.98 7.96 7.28
C ASP A 80 4.99 6.68 8.12
N ALA A 81 6.19 6.16 8.40
CA ALA A 81 6.36 4.93 9.17
C ALA A 81 6.08 5.08 10.67
N HIS A 82 6.09 6.30 11.20
CA HIS A 82 5.74 6.58 12.59
C HIS A 82 4.22 6.56 12.76
N GLU A 83 3.51 7.25 11.88
CA GLU A 83 2.04 7.30 11.90
C GLU A 83 1.38 6.06 11.26
N GLY A 84 2.14 5.26 10.51
CA GLY A 84 1.63 4.08 9.80
C GLY A 84 0.62 4.45 8.70
N ARG A 85 0.76 5.61 8.07
CA ARG A 85 -0.19 6.10 7.06
C ARG A 85 0.47 6.68 5.83
N VAL A 86 -0.27 6.64 4.73
CA VAL A 86 0.11 7.32 3.49
C VAL A 86 -0.16 8.81 3.63
N ARG A 87 0.82 9.64 3.25
CA ARG A 87 0.66 11.08 3.09
C ARG A 87 0.63 11.41 1.60
N VAL A 88 -0.36 12.21 1.22
CA VAL A 88 -0.55 12.64 -0.16
C VAL A 88 -0.49 14.16 -0.20
N GLU A 89 0.48 14.68 -0.94
CA GLU A 89 0.71 16.11 -1.08
C GLU A 89 0.56 16.50 -2.54
N ARG A 90 0.19 17.76 -2.80
CA ARG A 90 0.21 18.27 -4.16
C ARG A 90 1.67 18.38 -4.58
N ALA A 91 2.03 17.71 -5.67
CA ALA A 91 3.35 17.91 -6.23
C ALA A 91 3.44 19.40 -6.60
N SER A 92 4.35 20.13 -5.95
CA SER A 92 4.58 21.53 -6.28
C SER A 92 4.79 21.61 -7.78
N ARG A 93 4.19 22.60 -8.44
CA ARG A 93 4.59 22.97 -9.79
C ARG A 93 6.02 23.51 -9.72
N ARG A 94 7.01 22.66 -9.44
CA ARG A 94 8.35 22.95 -9.93
C ARG A 94 8.13 23.04 -11.43
N ARG A 95 8.21 24.27 -11.96
CA ARG A 95 8.36 24.46 -13.40
C ARG A 95 9.38 23.40 -13.83
N PRO A 96 9.09 22.57 -14.84
CA PRO A 96 10.14 21.78 -15.45
C PRO A 96 11.30 22.74 -15.65
N LEU A 97 12.44 22.49 -15.00
CA LEU A 97 13.66 23.26 -15.18
C LEU A 97 14.21 22.92 -16.57
N CYS A 98 13.41 23.18 -17.59
CA CYS A 98 13.70 23.06 -19.01
C CYS A 98 13.56 24.43 -19.69
N GLU A 99 13.30 25.51 -18.95
CA GLU A 99 13.66 26.86 -19.38
C GLU A 99 15.19 27.02 -19.19
N LYS A 100 15.97 26.13 -19.82
CA LYS A 100 17.32 26.52 -20.23
C LYS A 100 17.08 27.49 -21.37
N GLY A 101 17.53 28.72 -21.14
CA GLY A 101 17.56 29.75 -22.17
C GLY A 101 18.06 29.17 -23.47
N GLU A 102 17.37 29.56 -24.54
CA GLU A 102 17.93 29.66 -25.87
C GLU A 102 19.33 30.28 -25.74
N GLU A 103 20.30 29.78 -26.53
CA GLU A 103 21.71 30.24 -26.56
C GLU A 103 22.69 29.49 -25.63
N ALA A 104 22.73 28.17 -25.73
CA ALA A 104 24.00 27.45 -25.60
C ALA A 104 24.07 26.35 -26.65
N GLU A 105 24.45 26.75 -27.87
CA GLU A 105 24.93 25.83 -28.92
C GLU A 105 26.19 25.12 -28.41
N SER A 106 26.00 23.94 -27.80
CA SER A 106 27.09 23.06 -27.40
C SER A 106 26.66 21.64 -27.73
N ALA A 107 27.21 21.11 -28.82
CA ALA A 107 27.03 19.76 -29.32
C ALA A 107 27.28 18.72 -28.21
N GLY A 108 26.20 18.16 -27.66
CA GLY A 108 26.23 17.12 -26.62
C GLY A 108 24.84 16.67 -26.14
N ALA A 109 23.80 16.83 -26.95
CA ALA A 109 22.39 16.80 -26.52
C ALA A 109 21.71 15.40 -26.51
N ALA A 110 22.44 14.30 -26.75
CA ALA A 110 21.84 12.97 -26.81
C ALA A 110 21.62 12.31 -25.43
N ASP A 111 22.30 12.76 -24.37
CA ASP A 111 22.38 12.03 -23.09
C ASP A 111 21.42 12.53 -21.98
N GLN A 112 20.61 13.57 -22.25
CA GLN A 112 19.73 14.18 -21.22
C GLN A 112 18.26 13.72 -21.27
N ALA A 113 17.88 12.87 -22.23
CA ALA A 113 16.50 12.37 -22.35
C ALA A 113 16.19 11.18 -21.43
N GLU A 114 17.19 10.45 -20.91
CA GLU A 114 16.98 9.26 -20.08
C GLU A 114 16.53 9.58 -18.64
N GLY A 115 16.85 10.76 -18.10
CA GLY A 115 16.54 11.13 -16.71
C GLY A 115 15.04 11.32 -16.39
N CYS A 116 14.19 11.62 -17.39
CA CYS A 116 12.76 11.86 -17.14
C CYS A 116 11.95 10.56 -16.97
N ALA A 117 12.30 9.48 -17.67
CA ALA A 117 11.61 8.19 -17.58
C ALA A 117 11.96 7.42 -16.29
N GLU A 118 13.13 7.68 -15.72
CA GLU A 118 13.59 7.05 -14.47
C GLU A 118 12.83 7.57 -13.24
N SER A 119 12.37 8.83 -13.30
CA SER A 119 11.59 9.49 -12.24
C SER A 119 10.27 8.76 -11.91
N GLY A 120 9.60 8.18 -12.92
CA GLY A 120 8.34 7.46 -12.77
C GLY A 120 8.46 6.03 -12.21
N ARG A 121 9.62 5.36 -12.32
CA ARG A 121 9.82 4.04 -11.67
C ARG A 121 10.37 4.18 -10.26
N ASN A 122 11.05 5.28 -9.97
CA ASN A 122 11.70 5.52 -8.69
C ASN A 122 10.68 5.74 -7.56
N TRP A 123 9.50 6.31 -7.82
CA TRP A 123 8.53 6.59 -6.74
C TRP A 123 8.05 5.32 -6.00
N ARG A 124 7.83 4.20 -6.71
CA ARG A 124 7.39 2.95 -6.08
C ARG A 124 8.46 2.41 -5.13
N ARG A 125 9.72 2.40 -5.58
CA ARG A 125 10.85 1.97 -4.76
C ARG A 125 11.00 2.83 -3.51
N ARG A 126 10.87 4.15 -3.64
CA ARG A 126 10.87 5.07 -2.50
C ARG A 126 9.72 4.79 -1.53
N LEU A 127 8.51 4.63 -2.04
CA LEU A 127 7.34 4.37 -1.21
C LEU A 127 7.48 3.05 -0.42
N TYR A 128 8.00 2.01 -1.06
CA TYR A 128 8.22 0.71 -0.40
C TYR A 128 9.36 0.80 0.62
N ALA A 129 10.44 1.52 0.30
CA ALA A 129 11.52 1.78 1.25
C ALA A 129 11.02 2.55 2.50
N GLN A 130 10.08 3.49 2.33
CA GLN A 130 9.44 4.21 3.42
C GLN A 130 8.48 3.33 4.23
N ALA A 131 7.76 2.40 3.59
CA ALA A 131 6.84 1.48 4.26
C ALA A 131 7.51 0.31 4.99
N LYS A 132 8.70 -0.10 4.53
CA LYS A 132 9.44 -1.25 5.05
C LYS A 132 9.64 -1.23 6.58
N PRO A 133 10.07 -0.14 7.24
CA PRO A 133 10.21 -0.11 8.70
C PRO A 133 8.91 -0.38 9.46
N ALA A 134 7.78 0.15 8.97
CA ALA A 134 6.49 -0.11 9.59
C ALA A 134 6.07 -1.57 9.41
N GLN A 135 6.26 -2.16 8.22
CA GLN A 135 5.96 -3.58 8.02
C GLN A 135 6.81 -4.48 8.92
N VAL A 136 8.11 -4.19 9.07
CA VAL A 136 9.00 -4.96 9.96
C VAL A 136 8.52 -4.90 11.39
N ARG A 137 8.11 -3.73 11.87
CA ARG A 137 7.55 -3.55 13.21
C ARG A 137 6.27 -4.37 13.39
N LEU A 138 5.34 -4.31 12.42
CA LEU A 138 4.09 -5.08 12.43
C LEU A 138 4.34 -6.60 12.50
N LEU A 139 5.33 -7.11 11.76
CA LEU A 139 5.69 -8.54 11.80
C LEU A 139 6.27 -8.95 13.16
N ARG A 140 7.09 -8.09 13.77
CA ARG A 140 7.66 -8.34 15.10
C ARG A 140 6.59 -8.32 16.20
N GLU A 141 5.70 -7.35 16.16
CA GLU A 141 4.55 -7.26 17.07
C GLU A 141 3.67 -8.51 16.95
N HIS A 142 3.40 -8.96 15.72
CA HIS A 142 2.66 -10.21 15.48
C HIS A 142 3.39 -11.42 16.09
N GLY A 143 4.69 -11.58 15.86
CA GLY A 143 5.46 -12.68 16.45
C GLY A 143 5.50 -12.66 17.97
N SER A 144 5.60 -11.47 18.57
CA SER A 144 5.52 -11.29 20.01
C SER A 144 4.17 -11.73 20.58
N ALA A 145 3.08 -11.36 19.92
CA ALA A 145 1.73 -11.77 20.32
C ALA A 145 1.53 -13.30 20.21
N VAL A 146 2.05 -13.92 19.15
CA VAL A 146 2.00 -15.38 18.96
C VAL A 146 2.80 -16.12 20.02
N ALA A 147 4.00 -15.64 20.36
CA ALA A 147 4.84 -16.24 21.41
C ALA A 147 4.24 -16.08 22.81
N GLY A 148 3.67 -14.91 23.12
CA GLY A 148 3.05 -14.62 24.41
C GLY A 148 1.70 -15.30 24.64
N GLY A 149 0.98 -15.68 23.58
CA GLY A 149 -0.32 -16.34 23.65
C GLY A 149 -0.29 -17.84 23.98
N GLN A 150 0.88 -18.47 24.07
CA GLN A 150 1.02 -19.91 24.26
C GLN A 150 0.94 -20.39 25.72
N CYS A 151 0.71 -19.51 26.69
CA CYS A 151 0.43 -19.90 28.08
C CYS A 151 -1.07 -19.93 28.44
N GLY A 152 -1.94 -19.96 27.43
CA GLY A 152 -3.38 -20.14 27.63
C GLY A 152 -3.67 -21.47 28.31
N ASP A 153 -4.29 -21.38 29.49
CA ASP A 153 -4.78 -22.49 30.31
C ASP A 153 -5.46 -23.57 29.44
N PRO A 154 -5.00 -24.84 29.45
CA PRO A 154 -5.57 -25.92 28.65
C PRO A 154 -7.07 -26.18 28.92
N GLY A 155 -7.66 -25.55 29.96
CA GLY A 155 -9.09 -25.61 30.25
C GLY A 155 -9.98 -24.55 29.59
N SER A 156 -9.43 -23.47 29.03
CA SER A 156 -10.25 -22.37 28.49
C SER A 156 -10.70 -22.68 27.07
N GLN A 157 -11.89 -23.28 26.94
CA GLN A 157 -12.60 -23.48 25.65
C GLN A 157 -13.09 -22.16 25.02
N ALA A 158 -12.49 -21.02 25.36
CA ALA A 158 -12.72 -19.75 24.70
C ALA A 158 -12.14 -19.80 23.28
N SER A 159 -12.94 -20.33 22.36
CA SER A 159 -12.96 -20.08 20.92
C SER A 159 -11.59 -19.89 20.25
N HIS A 160 -11.20 -20.92 19.49
CA HIS A 160 -10.17 -21.03 18.44
C HIS A 160 -10.08 -19.84 17.45
N LEU A 161 -9.97 -18.61 17.92
CA LEU A 161 -9.51 -17.50 17.10
C LEU A 161 -8.02 -17.73 16.93
N ARG A 162 -7.70 -18.43 15.84
CA ARG A 162 -6.33 -18.53 15.34
C ARG A 162 -5.70 -17.15 15.37
N PRO A 163 -4.41 -17.03 15.69
CA PRO A 163 -3.70 -15.76 15.59
C PRO A 163 -4.08 -15.12 14.27
N GLU A 164 -4.69 -13.94 14.33
CA GLU A 164 -5.17 -13.26 13.14
C GLU A 164 -4.01 -13.11 12.15
N ASP A 165 -4.29 -13.24 10.85
CA ASP A 165 -3.26 -13.11 9.83
C ASP A 165 -2.43 -11.83 10.03
N PRO A 166 -1.11 -11.87 9.82
CA PRO A 166 -0.22 -10.75 10.10
C PRO A 166 -0.67 -9.46 9.39
N PRO A 167 -0.68 -8.31 10.06
CA PRO A 167 -1.11 -7.07 9.45
C PRO A 167 -0.11 -6.58 8.40
N CYS A 168 -0.64 -5.92 7.37
CA CYS A 168 0.14 -5.25 6.34
C CYS A 168 0.21 -3.74 6.60
N ALA A 169 1.27 -3.07 6.14
CA ALA A 169 1.47 -1.63 6.29
C ALA A 169 0.34 -0.76 5.69
N CYS A 170 -0.48 -1.30 4.76
CA CYS A 170 -1.66 -0.60 4.26
C CYS A 170 -2.92 -0.76 5.13
N GLY A 171 -2.84 -1.51 6.25
CA GLY A 171 -3.98 -1.91 7.09
C GLY A 171 -4.72 -3.17 6.62
N GLY A 172 -4.31 -3.77 5.50
CA GLY A 172 -4.80 -5.08 5.06
C GLY A 172 -4.17 -6.23 5.83
N ARG A 173 -4.45 -7.47 5.41
CA ARG A 173 -3.84 -8.69 6.00
C ARG A 173 -2.87 -9.34 5.03
N LEU A 174 -1.79 -9.90 5.56
CA LEU A 174 -0.87 -10.74 4.80
C LEU A 174 -1.40 -12.18 4.80
N VAL A 175 -1.69 -12.70 3.61
CA VAL A 175 -2.16 -14.07 3.42
C VAL A 175 -1.00 -14.90 2.88
N ARG A 176 -0.75 -16.04 3.51
CA ARG A 176 0.23 -17.02 3.05
C ARG A 176 -0.29 -17.73 1.79
N LEU A 177 0.51 -17.72 0.73
CA LEU A 177 0.18 -18.29 -0.57
C LEU A 177 1.36 -19.07 -1.13
N THR A 178 1.07 -20.14 -1.86
CA THR A 178 2.04 -20.73 -2.78
C THR A 178 2.32 -19.78 -3.95
N MET A 179 3.45 -19.96 -4.62
CA MET A 179 3.77 -19.18 -5.81
C MET A 179 2.72 -19.33 -6.93
N GLU A 180 2.19 -20.54 -7.11
CA GLU A 180 1.14 -20.81 -8.09
C GLU A 180 -0.14 -20.03 -7.79
N GLU A 181 -0.64 -20.08 -6.55
CA GLU A 181 -1.82 -19.31 -6.11
C GLU A 181 -1.58 -17.81 -6.31
N ARG A 182 -0.37 -17.34 -6.02
CA ARG A 182 -0.01 -15.94 -6.16
C ARG A 182 0.04 -15.49 -7.63
N ILE A 183 0.56 -16.32 -8.53
CA ILE A 183 0.54 -16.09 -9.98
C ILE A 183 -0.90 -16.12 -10.51
N ALA A 184 -1.73 -17.06 -10.04
CA ALA A 184 -3.14 -17.13 -10.39
C ALA A 184 -3.87 -15.83 -9.99
N ARG A 185 -3.62 -15.32 -8.78
CA ARG A 185 -4.14 -14.00 -8.34
C ARG A 185 -3.61 -12.84 -9.20
N TYR A 186 -2.32 -12.85 -9.55
CA TYR A 186 -1.74 -11.86 -10.45
C TYR A 186 -2.48 -11.82 -11.79
N LEU A 187 -2.67 -12.99 -12.42
CA LEU A 187 -3.35 -13.12 -13.71
C LEU A 187 -4.83 -12.73 -13.62
N ALA A 188 -5.52 -13.07 -12.53
CA ALA A 188 -6.92 -12.71 -12.32
C ALA A 188 -7.13 -11.18 -12.24
N THR A 189 -6.11 -10.42 -11.80
CA THR A 189 -6.17 -8.95 -11.72
C THR A 189 -5.74 -8.23 -12.99
N GLN A 190 -5.06 -8.91 -13.92
CA GLN A 190 -4.64 -8.30 -15.18
C GLN A 190 -5.80 -8.27 -16.19
N GLU A 191 -5.87 -7.21 -16.99
CA GLU A 191 -6.82 -7.16 -18.10
C GLU A 191 -6.63 -8.36 -19.04
N ARG A 192 -7.75 -8.88 -19.55
CA ARG A 192 -7.81 -10.12 -20.35
C ARG A 192 -6.86 -10.14 -21.54
N SER A 193 -6.50 -8.98 -22.10
CA SER A 193 -5.62 -8.84 -23.27
C SER A 193 -4.15 -9.14 -22.96
N GLN A 194 -3.63 -8.68 -21.81
CA GLN A 194 -2.25 -8.93 -21.39
C GLN A 194 -2.09 -10.32 -20.79
N ALA A 195 -3.05 -10.77 -19.98
CA ALA A 195 -3.05 -12.11 -19.39
C ALA A 195 -3.03 -13.21 -20.45
N ARG A 196 -3.72 -13.03 -21.59
CA ARG A 196 -3.71 -13.99 -22.71
C ARG A 196 -2.34 -14.20 -23.35
N ARG A 197 -1.42 -13.23 -23.26
CA ARG A 197 -0.08 -13.34 -23.87
C ARG A 197 0.93 -14.11 -23.00
N MET A 198 0.65 -14.28 -21.71
CA MET A 198 1.55 -14.99 -20.79
C MET A 198 0.88 -16.27 -20.30
N SER A 199 1.44 -17.44 -20.65
CA SER A 199 0.97 -18.68 -20.05
C SER A 199 1.34 -18.73 -18.57
N LEU A 200 0.43 -19.26 -17.74
CA LEU A 200 0.69 -19.54 -16.32
C LEU A 200 1.99 -20.34 -16.16
N GLU A 201 2.22 -21.31 -17.04
CA GLU A 201 3.43 -22.14 -17.08
C GLU A 201 4.72 -21.30 -17.28
N ARG A 202 4.70 -20.27 -18.13
CA ARG A 202 5.86 -19.39 -18.34
C ARG A 202 6.15 -18.53 -17.10
N LEU A 203 5.10 -18.01 -16.46
CA LEU A 203 5.24 -17.24 -15.22
C LEU A 203 5.64 -18.13 -14.05
N ALA A 204 5.16 -19.37 -13.97
CA ALA A 204 5.55 -20.33 -12.95
C ALA A 204 7.05 -20.64 -13.02
N ARG A 205 7.63 -20.75 -14.23
CA ARG A 205 9.08 -20.96 -14.41
C ARG A 205 9.94 -19.77 -13.97
N ARG A 206 9.43 -18.54 -14.11
CA ARG A 206 10.16 -17.30 -13.77
C ARG A 206 9.19 -16.27 -13.17
N PRO A 207 8.76 -16.46 -11.90
CA PRO A 207 7.79 -15.58 -11.29
C PRO A 207 8.36 -14.15 -11.21
N PRO A 208 7.58 -13.12 -11.59
CA PRO A 208 8.02 -11.73 -11.49
C PRO A 208 7.91 -11.19 -10.05
N ILE A 209 7.92 -12.06 -9.05
CA ILE A 209 7.64 -11.72 -7.65
C ILE A 209 8.96 -11.55 -6.91
N ARG A 210 9.12 -10.38 -6.31
CA ARG A 210 10.25 -10.02 -5.44
C ARG A 210 9.72 -9.76 -4.05
N CYS A 211 10.51 -10.11 -3.05
CA CYS A 211 10.19 -9.79 -1.66
C CYS A 211 10.42 -8.30 -1.40
N ASP A 212 9.42 -7.57 -0.91
CA ASP A 212 9.53 -6.12 -0.66
C ASP A 212 10.44 -5.80 0.55
N LEU A 213 10.77 -6.79 1.37
CA LEU A 213 11.69 -6.61 2.50
C LEU A 213 13.16 -6.80 2.11
N CYS A 214 13.50 -7.80 1.28
CA CYS A 214 14.89 -8.11 0.91
C CYS A 214 15.23 -7.87 -0.57
N ASP A 215 14.26 -7.49 -1.39
CA ASP A 215 14.37 -7.27 -2.85
C ASP A 215 14.85 -8.50 -3.66
N ARG A 216 14.97 -9.66 -3.02
CA ARG A 216 15.32 -10.93 -3.68
C ARG A 216 14.10 -11.50 -4.42
N LYS A 217 14.34 -12.17 -5.53
CA LYS A 217 13.33 -12.97 -6.23
C LYS A 217 12.90 -14.12 -5.33
N VAL A 218 11.60 -14.39 -5.30
CA VAL A 218 11.06 -15.53 -4.55
C VAL A 218 11.13 -16.78 -5.41
N ASP A 219 11.52 -17.91 -4.82
CA ASP A 219 11.65 -19.17 -5.54
C ASP A 219 10.31 -19.62 -6.16
N PRO A 220 10.33 -20.22 -7.37
CA PRO A 220 9.13 -20.76 -8.02
C PRO A 220 8.33 -21.76 -7.19
N GLY A 221 8.99 -22.57 -6.36
CA GLY A 221 8.35 -23.51 -5.42
C GLY A 221 8.14 -22.94 -4.02
N GLY A 222 8.47 -21.67 -3.82
CA GLY A 222 8.44 -21.02 -2.53
C GLY A 222 7.04 -20.60 -2.09
N VAL A 223 6.97 -20.16 -0.84
CA VAL A 223 5.79 -19.54 -0.23
C VAL A 223 6.03 -18.04 -0.07
N VAL A 224 4.96 -17.28 -0.26
CA VAL A 224 4.95 -15.83 -0.12
C VAL A 224 3.76 -15.39 0.73
N TRP A 225 3.98 -14.37 1.55
CA TRP A 225 2.95 -13.65 2.28
C TRP A 225 2.57 -12.42 1.48
N SER A 226 1.35 -12.39 0.97
CA SER A 226 0.88 -11.33 0.09
C SER A 226 -0.31 -10.60 0.69
N CYS A 227 -0.32 -9.27 0.57
CA CYS A 227 -1.46 -8.49 1.05
C CYS A 227 -2.77 -8.85 0.32
N ASP A 228 -3.84 -9.13 1.07
CA ASP A 228 -5.18 -9.45 0.57
C ASP A 228 -5.85 -8.29 -0.18
N SER A 229 -5.44 -7.06 0.13
CA SER A 229 -5.88 -5.85 -0.58
C SER A 229 -5.35 -5.79 -2.02
N GLY A 230 -4.37 -6.63 -2.36
CA GLY A 230 -3.84 -6.77 -3.72
C GLY A 230 -3.30 -5.44 -4.24
N ARG A 231 -3.78 -5.02 -5.43
CA ARG A 231 -3.38 -3.77 -6.10
C ARG A 231 -4.34 -2.61 -5.90
N ARG A 232 -5.21 -2.71 -4.89
CA ARG A 232 -6.28 -1.73 -4.68
C ARG A 232 -5.81 -0.48 -3.94
N THR A 233 -4.60 -0.50 -3.40
CA THR A 233 -4.03 0.60 -2.61
C THR A 233 -2.81 1.20 -3.28
N ILE A 234 -2.55 2.48 -3.03
CA ILE A 234 -1.37 3.17 -3.59
C ILE A 234 -0.07 2.57 -3.05
N LEU A 235 -0.09 2.02 -1.84
CA LEU A 235 1.04 1.29 -1.25
C LEU A 235 1.36 0.01 -2.02
N HIS A 236 0.40 -0.59 -2.71
CA HIS A 236 0.55 -1.93 -3.30
C HIS A 236 0.26 -1.93 -4.80
N THR A 237 0.64 -0.89 -5.53
CA THR A 237 0.40 -0.81 -6.99
C THR A 237 0.93 -2.03 -7.77
N ALA A 238 1.97 -2.70 -7.26
CA ALA A 238 2.52 -3.92 -7.83
C ALA A 238 2.22 -5.19 -7.02
N SER A 239 1.34 -5.10 -6.00
CA SER A 239 1.21 -5.92 -4.78
C SER A 239 2.36 -5.77 -3.79
N TYR A 240 2.12 -6.23 -2.56
CA TYR A 240 3.11 -6.31 -1.49
C TYR A 240 3.30 -7.77 -1.08
N ASP A 241 4.52 -8.25 -1.20
CA ASP A 241 4.92 -9.65 -1.15
C ASP A 241 6.13 -9.79 -0.20
N VAL A 242 6.01 -10.66 0.80
CA VAL A 242 7.10 -10.99 1.74
C VAL A 242 7.42 -12.47 1.60
N CYS A 243 8.67 -12.81 1.27
CA CYS A 243 9.07 -14.21 1.20
C CYS A 243 9.03 -14.89 2.58
N GLU A 244 8.76 -16.20 2.60
CA GLU A 244 8.73 -17.00 3.83
C GLU A 244 9.96 -16.78 4.73
N PRO A 245 11.22 -16.76 4.22
CA PRO A 245 12.38 -16.52 5.08
C PRO A 245 12.37 -15.16 5.79
N CYS A 246 11.94 -14.09 5.11
CA CYS A 246 11.84 -12.78 5.75
C CYS A 246 10.71 -12.74 6.77
N PHE A 247 9.58 -13.39 6.47
CA PHE A 247 8.46 -13.48 7.39
C PHE A 247 8.89 -14.17 8.70
N VAL A 248 9.43 -15.39 8.61
CA VAL A 248 9.93 -16.16 9.76
C VAL A 248 10.96 -15.35 10.54
N TYR A 249 11.96 -14.78 9.86
CA TYR A 249 13.00 -13.97 10.49
C TYR A 249 12.43 -12.82 11.34
N TYR A 250 11.52 -12.02 10.79
CA TYR A 250 11.01 -10.84 11.51
C TYR A 250 9.97 -11.20 12.58
N VAL A 251 9.24 -12.29 12.42
CA VAL A 251 8.32 -12.80 13.45
C VAL A 251 9.11 -13.34 14.65
N GLU A 252 10.14 -14.15 14.40
CA GLU A 252 10.95 -14.80 15.45
C GLU A 252 11.96 -13.85 16.14
N ALA A 253 12.51 -12.86 15.43
CA ALA A 253 13.51 -11.94 15.96
C ALA A 253 13.04 -11.05 17.13
N SER A 254 11.77 -11.14 17.51
CA SER A 254 11.17 -10.34 18.58
C SER A 254 11.58 -10.81 19.99
N GLY A 255 12.07 -12.05 20.13
CA GLY A 255 12.37 -12.65 21.44
C GLY A 255 13.78 -12.40 21.99
N ASP A 256 14.75 -12.01 21.14
CA ASP A 256 16.18 -12.12 21.49
C ASP A 256 16.97 -10.86 21.11
N SER A 257 16.45 -9.67 21.48
CA SER A 257 17.12 -8.38 21.25
C SER A 257 18.52 -8.25 21.89
N ASN A 258 19.00 -9.28 22.60
CA ASN A 258 20.31 -9.30 23.25
C ASN A 258 21.32 -10.29 22.62
N ARG A 259 20.93 -11.06 21.59
CA ARG A 259 21.88 -11.90 20.84
C ARG A 259 22.42 -11.13 19.63
N ALA A 260 23.53 -10.44 19.89
CA ALA A 260 24.51 -9.89 18.96
C ALA A 260 24.12 -9.90 17.46
N VAL A 261 23.82 -8.70 16.96
CA VAL A 261 23.78 -8.31 15.55
C VAL A 261 25.16 -8.58 14.92
N GLY A 262 25.38 -9.81 14.44
CA GLY A 262 26.63 -10.19 13.76
C GLY A 262 26.46 -10.50 12.27
N SER A 263 25.24 -10.68 11.77
CA SER A 263 25.01 -11.01 10.37
C SER A 263 23.62 -10.57 9.95
N SER A 264 23.48 -9.31 9.53
CA SER A 264 22.39 -8.95 8.63
C SER A 264 22.48 -9.91 7.44
N PRO A 265 21.39 -10.47 6.89
CA PRO A 265 21.42 -11.28 5.66
C PRO A 265 21.84 -10.52 4.40
N GLN A 266 22.53 -9.39 4.55
CA GLN A 266 23.04 -8.55 3.50
C GLN A 266 24.54 -8.84 3.34
N GLU A 267 24.95 -9.08 2.10
CA GLU A 267 26.34 -9.00 1.61
C GLU A 267 27.21 -10.27 1.66
N GLU A 268 26.70 -11.40 1.16
CA GLU A 268 27.56 -12.27 0.34
C GLU A 268 27.27 -11.91 -1.13
N VAL A 269 27.85 -10.81 -1.60
CA VAL A 269 27.92 -10.50 -3.03
C VAL A 269 28.90 -11.49 -3.63
N GLY A 270 28.41 -12.67 -4.01
CA GLY A 270 29.21 -13.65 -4.73
C GLY A 270 29.78 -13.02 -6.01
N PRO A 271 31.04 -13.30 -6.36
CA PRO A 271 31.65 -12.78 -7.58
C PRO A 271 30.81 -13.20 -8.78
N GLY A 272 30.48 -12.23 -9.64
CA GLY A 272 29.71 -12.44 -10.86
C GLY A 272 30.36 -13.53 -11.70
N ILE A 273 29.65 -14.64 -11.86
CA ILE A 273 30.00 -15.65 -12.84
C ILE A 273 29.36 -15.19 -14.15
N ASP A 274 30.18 -14.57 -14.99
CA ASP A 274 29.84 -14.29 -16.37
C ASP A 274 29.71 -15.63 -17.12
N THR A 275 28.49 -16.14 -17.23
CA THR A 275 28.19 -17.19 -18.22
C THR A 275 27.70 -16.53 -19.49
N GLU A 276 28.63 -16.24 -20.39
CA GLU A 276 28.37 -16.14 -21.83
C GLU A 276 28.06 -17.54 -22.37
N GLY A 277 26.92 -17.68 -23.05
CA GLY A 277 26.45 -18.90 -23.71
C GLY A 277 25.18 -18.61 -24.50
#